data_AF-A0AA48L8S7-F1
#
_entry.id   AF-A0AA48L8S7-F1
#
_cell.length_a   1.000
_cell.length_b   1.000
_cell.length_c   1.000
_cell.angle_alpha   90.00
_cell.angle_beta   90.00
_cell.angle_gamma   90.00
#
_symmetry.space_group_name_H-M   'P 1'
#
loop_
_entity.id
_entity.type
_entity.pdbx_description
1 polymer ?
#
loop_
_entity_poly.entity_id
_entity_poly.type
_entity_poly.pdbx_seq_one_letter_code
_entity_poly.pdbx_strand_id
1 'polypeptide(L)'
;MWNQPLPTMQGAMQGAVQNVGHGKAKVSKDSKDSMDSMANSGSRNTSRSRLGARAPCTAPFRMSGSRSGSWAASNRTNSGKAKVSGKAKPQPSWSQSQNQQQQSWGQQNNAQQHGQNHGQGKPHDGHHGKHGKPYKPSGFNAFAADSEDEDDSFEAFMHGTGKFATGKKNKHQTASVPLHGGNTMSSFNGRSDRLINAPTGHGVRHHYLNAKLGPPLLSRSPFIPRAIVEHLMRRKKDAAISIKYMPGDAISNMEGVAHTFVTPIVLALMHGDYAYKGSHTVLPYAGRAREVVVSAAIQPDFEDTNGMMALARLEHYPIQGEDWKAWNQNIASPDEKYNNNTRMSYDARVRSHLIFHLIKRLPSLSEVQILSVSQAIKHIEAGGITKGMAVQLKKGVVSLELLFRSYVEALSNEIGALEATCLKYVYTSDPPAIFARECDATLLNRLQATALKHLVNLNPGQIKNMRIFAFNDYADPQSVSYFANALLMTNTMVMSKSDLFPTSQGGYYWPPPEGRGCLLVLHNNSDAFGQNIETEGPGGSMDGAIGCNSSVAGSLRRDRHDLVSQIFERGMRLSVW
;
A
#
# COMPACT_ATOMS: atom_id res chain seq x y z
N MET A 1 -13.57 -4.86 -50.43
CA MET A 1 -14.28 -6.01 -51.05
C MET A 1 -13.42 -7.25 -50.87
N TRP A 2 -14.01 -8.43 -50.62
CA TRP A 2 -13.34 -9.72 -50.32
C TRP A 2 -12.53 -9.68 -49.00
N ASN A 3 -12.91 -10.29 -47.87
CA ASN A 3 -13.92 -11.31 -47.51
C ASN A 3 -13.54 -12.76 -47.85
N GLN A 4 -12.93 -13.48 -46.88
CA GLN A 4 -13.27 -14.83 -46.34
C GLN A 4 -12.06 -15.47 -45.59
N PRO A 5 -12.27 -16.45 -44.66
CA PRO A 5 -11.35 -16.73 -43.55
C PRO A 5 -10.47 -17.99 -43.68
N LEU A 6 -9.53 -18.16 -42.72
CA LEU A 6 -8.73 -19.37 -42.52
C LEU A 6 -9.52 -20.48 -41.80
N PRO A 7 -9.30 -21.77 -42.13
CA PRO A 7 -10.06 -22.90 -41.59
C PRO A 7 -9.57 -23.38 -40.22
N THR A 8 -10.50 -23.95 -39.45
CA THR A 8 -10.26 -24.66 -38.19
C THR A 8 -9.67 -26.05 -38.40
N MET A 9 -8.73 -26.46 -37.54
CA MET A 9 -8.28 -27.86 -37.46
C MET A 9 -8.84 -28.55 -36.21
N GLN A 10 -9.74 -29.50 -36.43
CA GLN A 10 -10.10 -30.59 -35.53
C GLN A 10 -10.14 -31.87 -36.37
N GLY A 11 -9.45 -32.94 -35.97
CA GLY A 11 -9.54 -34.20 -36.69
C GLY A 11 -8.41 -35.22 -36.45
N ALA A 12 -8.62 -36.08 -35.45
CA ALA A 12 -8.25 -37.50 -35.41
C ALA A 12 -6.83 -37.98 -35.81
N MET A 13 -6.17 -38.65 -34.85
CA MET A 13 -5.41 -39.88 -35.12
C MET A 13 -5.69 -40.95 -34.05
N GLN A 14 -6.59 -41.88 -34.38
CA GLN A 14 -6.38 -43.31 -34.11
C GLN A 14 -5.55 -43.83 -35.31
N GLY A 15 -4.66 -44.82 -35.21
CA GLY A 15 -4.17 -45.60 -34.08
C GLY A 15 -3.45 -46.83 -34.65
N ALA A 16 -2.33 -47.27 -34.06
CA ALA A 16 -1.67 -48.52 -34.46
C ALA A 16 -0.89 -49.12 -33.28
N VAL A 17 -1.24 -50.37 -32.94
CA VAL A 17 -0.58 -51.19 -31.92
C VAL A 17 0.39 -52.13 -32.62
N GLN A 18 1.63 -52.26 -32.13
CA GLN A 18 2.30 -53.57 -32.09
C GLN A 18 3.48 -53.62 -31.10
N ASN A 19 3.75 -54.84 -30.64
CA ASN A 19 4.60 -55.19 -29.50
C ASN A 19 6.12 -55.06 -29.75
N VAL A 20 6.85 -55.01 -28.63
CA VAL A 20 8.07 -55.77 -28.21
C VAL A 20 8.92 -54.82 -27.36
N GLY A 21 9.42 -55.12 -26.16
CA GLY A 21 9.52 -56.36 -25.39
C GLY A 21 10.04 -56.05 -23.97
N HIS A 22 10.15 -57.05 -23.10
CA HIS A 22 10.51 -56.85 -21.69
C HIS A 22 12.03 -56.66 -21.45
N GLY A 23 12.39 -55.67 -20.63
CA GLY A 23 13.72 -55.52 -20.05
C GLY A 23 13.64 -55.09 -18.58
N LYS A 24 13.67 -56.04 -17.64
CA LYS A 24 13.76 -55.77 -16.20
C LYS A 24 15.23 -55.61 -15.80
N ALA A 25 15.62 -54.44 -15.29
CA ALA A 25 16.88 -54.27 -14.57
C ALA A 25 16.62 -54.14 -13.07
N LYS A 26 17.08 -55.13 -12.29
CA LYS A 26 17.23 -54.99 -10.83
C LYS A 26 18.45 -54.12 -10.55
N VAL A 27 18.37 -53.26 -9.53
CA VAL A 27 19.57 -52.78 -8.82
C VAL A 27 19.45 -53.24 -7.37
N SER A 28 20.46 -53.95 -6.90
CA SER A 28 20.51 -54.60 -5.59
C SER A 28 21.11 -53.70 -4.50
N LYS A 29 20.83 -54.08 -3.26
CA LYS A 29 21.38 -53.54 -2.02
C LYS A 29 22.74 -54.16 -1.65
N ASP A 30 23.36 -53.55 -0.64
CA ASP A 30 24.29 -54.10 0.38
C ASP A 30 25.81 -54.22 0.11
N SER A 31 26.57 -53.33 0.80
CA SER A 31 27.84 -53.54 1.55
C SER A 31 28.41 -52.13 1.85
N LYS A 32 28.53 -51.54 3.05
CA LYS A 32 28.76 -51.95 4.45
C LYS A 32 30.25 -52.17 4.83
N ASP A 33 30.61 -51.57 5.98
CA ASP A 33 31.83 -51.71 6.79
C ASP A 33 33.14 -51.07 6.23
N SER A 34 34.06 -50.47 7.02
CA SER A 34 34.07 -50.01 8.43
C SER A 34 35.35 -49.17 8.75
N MET A 35 35.41 -48.52 9.93
CA MET A 35 36.63 -47.98 10.59
C MET A 35 37.34 -46.77 9.91
N ASP A 36 38.04 -45.85 10.60
CA ASP A 36 38.28 -45.71 12.04
C ASP A 36 38.38 -44.24 12.54
N SER A 37 38.24 -44.15 13.85
CA SER A 37 38.32 -43.07 14.82
C SER A 37 39.59 -42.18 14.85
N MET A 38 39.44 -40.93 15.30
CA MET A 38 40.32 -40.34 16.34
C MET A 38 39.71 -39.08 16.99
N ALA A 39 40.07 -38.84 18.27
CA ALA A 39 39.55 -37.75 19.09
C ALA A 39 40.65 -37.08 19.93
N ASN A 40 40.52 -35.77 20.18
CA ASN A 40 41.05 -35.02 21.33
C ASN A 40 40.50 -33.57 21.26
N SER A 41 39.90 -32.91 22.25
CA SER A 41 39.96 -32.89 23.73
C SER A 41 40.96 -31.86 24.33
N GLY A 42 40.48 -31.04 25.29
CA GLY A 42 41.17 -29.87 25.89
C GLY A 42 40.27 -28.61 25.90
N SER A 43 39.61 -28.09 26.96
CA SER A 43 39.86 -28.04 28.43
C SER A 43 41.12 -27.22 28.77
N ARG A 44 41.14 -26.16 29.62
CA ARG A 44 40.21 -25.67 30.67
C ARG A 44 40.57 -24.23 31.14
N ASN A 45 39.65 -23.55 31.85
CA ASN A 45 39.87 -22.49 32.88
C ASN A 45 40.51 -21.13 32.43
N THR A 46 40.41 -19.99 33.14
CA THR A 46 40.10 -19.71 34.58
C THR A 46 39.36 -18.35 34.77
N SER A 47 38.92 -18.06 36.01
CA SER A 47 38.08 -16.93 36.45
C SER A 47 38.82 -15.77 37.16
N ARG A 48 38.09 -14.69 37.54
CA ARG A 48 38.41 -13.50 38.41
C ARG A 48 38.91 -12.24 37.66
N SER A 49 38.67 -10.98 38.10
CA SER A 49 37.74 -10.37 39.10
C SER A 49 37.86 -8.83 39.14
N ARG A 50 36.90 -8.11 39.78
CA ARG A 50 37.01 -6.71 40.33
C ARG A 50 37.10 -5.58 39.28
N LEU A 51 36.82 -4.28 39.53
CA LEU A 51 36.01 -3.41 40.41
C LEU A 51 36.61 -1.99 40.22
N GLY A 52 35.82 -0.91 40.26
CA GLY A 52 36.30 0.50 40.20
C GLY A 52 35.96 1.22 38.87
N ALA A 53 35.29 2.37 38.73
CA ALA A 53 34.87 3.52 39.57
C ALA A 53 35.57 4.86 39.18
N ARG A 54 34.76 5.78 38.61
CA ARG A 54 34.82 7.26 38.62
C ARG A 54 36.04 8.06 38.07
N ALA A 55 35.80 8.68 36.89
CA ALA A 55 35.82 10.14 36.64
C ALA A 55 37.19 10.93 36.68
N PRO A 56 37.24 12.27 36.44
CA PRO A 56 37.21 12.89 35.09
C PRO A 56 38.26 14.03 34.84
N CYS A 57 38.13 14.75 33.71
CA CYS A 57 38.87 15.98 33.28
C CYS A 57 40.31 15.74 32.77
N THR A 58 40.95 16.56 31.91
CA THR A 58 40.80 17.97 31.48
C THR A 58 41.22 18.24 30.01
N ALA A 59 40.54 19.20 29.36
CA ALA A 59 41.03 20.31 28.49
C ALA A 59 41.98 20.09 27.25
N PRO A 60 42.03 21.05 26.29
CA PRO A 60 42.50 20.80 24.92
C PRO A 60 43.90 21.37 24.58
N PHE A 61 44.51 20.85 23.51
CA PHE A 61 45.69 21.45 22.88
C PHE A 61 45.32 22.28 21.64
N ARG A 62 45.81 23.51 21.58
CA ARG A 62 45.73 24.42 20.43
C ARG A 62 47.10 25.08 20.26
N MET A 63 47.74 24.91 19.10
CA MET A 63 48.93 25.68 18.75
C MET A 63 48.92 26.13 17.29
N SER A 64 49.67 27.19 17.04
CA SER A 64 49.62 28.09 15.88
C SER A 64 50.99 28.19 15.20
N GLY A 65 51.01 28.61 13.94
CA GLY A 65 52.21 28.87 13.14
C GLY A 65 52.03 28.36 11.70
N SER A 66 51.76 29.11 10.63
CA SER A 66 52.09 30.49 10.16
C SER A 66 53.24 30.52 9.14
N ARG A 67 53.03 31.23 8.02
CA ARG A 67 54.00 31.57 6.95
C ARG A 67 54.47 30.38 6.08
N SER A 68 54.82 30.54 4.80
CA SER A 68 54.66 31.63 3.81
C SER A 68 55.09 31.12 2.43
N GLY A 69 54.55 31.63 1.32
CA GLY A 69 55.05 31.26 -0.01
C GLY A 69 54.24 31.79 -1.18
N SER A 70 54.43 33.05 -1.55
CA SER A 70 53.93 33.62 -2.80
C SER A 70 55.00 33.59 -3.88
N TRP A 71 54.69 33.08 -5.08
CA TRP A 71 55.34 33.48 -6.33
C TRP A 71 54.26 33.80 -7.36
N ALA A 72 54.54 34.74 -8.25
CA ALA A 72 53.55 35.47 -9.04
C ALA A 72 53.96 35.61 -10.52
N ALA A 73 53.01 36.10 -11.34
CA ALA A 73 53.19 36.62 -12.70
C ALA A 73 53.54 35.57 -13.80
N SER A 74 53.10 35.67 -15.06
CA SER A 74 52.16 36.56 -15.79
C SER A 74 51.57 35.78 -17.01
N ASN A 75 50.84 36.28 -18.02
CA ASN A 75 50.42 37.62 -18.52
C ASN A 75 49.06 37.45 -19.26
N ARG A 76 48.16 38.46 -19.40
CA ARG A 76 48.02 39.46 -20.50
C ARG A 76 48.09 38.87 -21.93
N THR A 77 47.21 39.20 -22.90
CA THR A 77 46.09 40.17 -23.06
C THR A 77 44.87 39.46 -23.75
N ASN A 78 43.77 40.05 -24.28
CA ASN A 78 43.36 41.46 -24.43
C ASN A 78 41.83 41.74 -24.47
N SER A 79 41.49 42.98 -24.11
CA SER A 79 40.44 43.90 -24.60
C SER A 79 39.16 43.43 -25.33
N GLY A 80 38.00 43.80 -24.74
CA GLY A 80 36.72 43.98 -25.44
C GLY A 80 35.74 44.79 -24.57
N LYS A 81 35.72 46.12 -24.71
CA LYS A 81 34.82 47.00 -23.93
C LYS A 81 33.45 47.17 -24.62
N ALA A 82 32.37 46.93 -23.88
CA ALA A 82 31.09 47.64 -24.03
C ALA A 82 30.49 47.83 -22.62
N LYS A 83 29.83 48.96 -22.36
CA LYS A 83 29.44 49.39 -20.99
C LYS A 83 28.13 50.18 -21.02
N VAL A 84 27.33 50.07 -19.95
CA VAL A 84 26.10 50.87 -19.65
C VAL A 84 24.90 50.47 -20.53
N SER A 85 23.64 50.32 -20.07
CA SER A 85 22.92 50.41 -18.78
C SER A 85 21.81 49.32 -18.78
N GLY A 86 21.08 48.95 -17.72
CA GLY A 86 20.98 49.48 -16.35
C GLY A 86 19.51 49.71 -15.95
N LYS A 87 18.83 48.67 -15.43
CA LYS A 87 17.65 48.73 -14.52
C LYS A 87 17.18 47.30 -14.17
N ALA A 88 17.63 46.78 -13.02
CA ALA A 88 17.10 45.53 -12.47
C ALA A 88 15.76 45.78 -11.76
N LYS A 89 14.78 44.90 -11.97
CA LYS A 89 13.55 44.84 -11.15
C LYS A 89 13.72 43.83 -10.02
N PRO A 90 13.12 44.04 -8.84
CA PRO A 90 13.31 43.18 -7.67
C PRO A 90 12.64 41.81 -7.82
N GLN A 91 13.16 40.82 -7.09
CA GLN A 91 12.56 39.48 -6.97
C GLN A 91 11.20 39.57 -6.24
N PRO A 92 10.18 38.81 -6.66
CA PRO A 92 8.98 38.60 -5.86
C PRO A 92 9.26 37.59 -4.73
N SER A 93 8.93 37.98 -3.51
CA SER A 93 8.95 37.13 -2.32
C SER A 93 7.91 36.02 -2.39
N TRP A 94 8.32 34.77 -2.15
CA TRP A 94 7.41 33.63 -2.07
C TRP A 94 6.70 33.58 -0.70
N SER A 95 5.52 34.20 -0.62
CA SER A 95 4.66 34.10 0.57
C SER A 95 3.18 34.39 0.27
N GLN A 96 2.54 33.61 -0.61
CA GLN A 96 1.06 33.47 -0.71
C GLN A 96 0.66 32.44 -1.79
N SER A 97 0.05 31.31 -1.42
CA SER A 97 -0.87 30.51 -2.29
C SER A 97 -1.55 29.30 -1.61
N GLN A 98 -1.83 29.33 -0.30
CA GLN A 98 -2.65 28.26 0.33
C GLN A 98 -4.14 28.29 -0.09
N ASN A 99 -4.70 29.45 -0.46
CA ASN A 99 -6.13 29.57 -0.81
C ASN A 99 -6.49 29.16 -2.24
N GLN A 100 -5.54 29.00 -3.18
CA GLN A 100 -5.86 28.53 -4.54
C GLN A 100 -5.92 27.00 -4.64
N GLN A 101 -5.25 26.26 -3.75
CA GLN A 101 -5.31 24.79 -3.76
C GLN A 101 -6.70 24.25 -3.41
N GLN A 102 -7.47 24.88 -2.52
CA GLN A 102 -8.83 24.43 -2.20
C GLN A 102 -9.85 24.68 -3.32
N GLN A 103 -9.67 25.70 -4.16
CA GLN A 103 -10.68 26.07 -5.16
C GLN A 103 -10.71 25.12 -6.38
N SER A 104 -9.57 24.53 -6.77
CA SER A 104 -9.56 23.55 -7.89
C SER A 104 -10.33 22.26 -7.57
N TRP A 105 -10.29 21.81 -6.31
CA TRP A 105 -11.05 20.64 -5.83
C TRP A 105 -12.56 20.90 -5.72
N GLY A 106 -12.97 22.15 -5.49
CA GLY A 106 -14.39 22.53 -5.53
C GLY A 106 -14.97 22.50 -6.95
N GLN A 107 -14.20 22.97 -7.95
CA GLN A 107 -14.73 23.13 -9.31
C GLN A 107 -14.90 21.82 -10.09
N GLN A 108 -14.08 20.78 -9.84
CA GLN A 108 -14.29 19.48 -10.47
C GLN A 108 -15.50 18.71 -9.90
N ASN A 109 -15.87 18.96 -8.63
CA ASN A 109 -16.99 18.26 -7.98
C ASN A 109 -18.36 18.90 -8.26
N ASN A 110 -18.43 20.17 -8.68
CA ASN A 110 -19.70 20.82 -9.07
C ASN A 110 -20.33 20.22 -10.34
N ALA A 111 -19.58 19.45 -11.14
CA ALA A 111 -20.11 18.73 -12.31
C ALA A 111 -21.07 17.57 -11.94
N GLN A 112 -21.11 17.13 -10.67
CA GLN A 112 -21.99 16.05 -10.21
C GLN A 112 -23.31 16.54 -9.57
N GLN A 113 -23.59 17.85 -9.50
CA GLN A 113 -24.81 18.38 -8.86
C GLN A 113 -25.88 18.96 -9.80
N HIS A 114 -25.64 19.05 -11.11
CA HIS A 114 -26.64 19.51 -12.07
C HIS A 114 -27.23 18.36 -12.88
N GLY A 115 -28.22 17.68 -12.27
CA GLY A 115 -28.92 16.55 -12.87
C GLY A 115 -30.40 16.39 -12.49
N GLN A 116 -31.04 17.35 -11.82
CA GLN A 116 -32.48 17.29 -11.51
C GLN A 116 -33.19 18.66 -11.57
N ASN A 117 -34.35 18.65 -12.26
CA ASN A 117 -35.51 19.56 -12.21
C ASN A 117 -35.33 21.07 -12.45
N HIS A 118 -35.75 21.50 -13.65
CA HIS A 118 -36.26 22.85 -13.88
C HIS A 118 -37.71 22.98 -13.38
N GLY A 119 -37.93 23.82 -12.37
CA GLY A 119 -39.25 24.35 -12.00
C GLY A 119 -39.19 25.88 -12.02
N GLN A 120 -40.11 26.53 -12.76
CA GLN A 120 -40.05 27.98 -12.99
C GLN A 120 -40.60 28.78 -11.81
N GLY A 121 -39.89 29.84 -11.42
CA GLY A 121 -40.36 30.84 -10.43
C GLY A 121 -39.54 32.12 -10.52
N LYS A 122 -40.20 33.27 -10.72
CA LYS A 122 -39.56 34.60 -10.84
C LYS A 122 -39.36 35.26 -9.46
N PRO A 123 -38.44 36.24 -9.34
CA PRO A 123 -38.03 36.81 -8.05
C PRO A 123 -38.95 37.94 -7.57
N HIS A 124 -38.87 38.24 -6.28
CA HIS A 124 -39.27 39.53 -5.71
C HIS A 124 -38.22 40.04 -4.71
N ASP A 125 -38.04 41.35 -4.72
CA ASP A 125 -37.01 42.07 -3.97
C ASP A 125 -37.28 42.20 -2.47
N GLY A 126 -36.21 42.46 -1.72
CA GLY A 126 -36.17 42.41 -0.26
C GLY A 126 -36.78 43.59 0.51
N HIS A 127 -36.60 43.52 1.83
CA HIS A 127 -36.30 44.71 2.65
C HIS A 127 -35.76 44.34 4.06
N HIS A 128 -35.24 45.37 4.75
CA HIS A 128 -34.62 45.28 6.07
C HIS A 128 -35.64 45.05 7.22
N GLY A 129 -35.20 44.42 8.31
CA GLY A 129 -35.96 44.32 9.56
C GLY A 129 -35.05 44.06 10.78
N LYS A 130 -35.25 44.80 11.88
CA LYS A 130 -34.40 44.78 13.08
C LYS A 130 -34.93 43.82 14.17
N HIS A 131 -34.00 43.39 15.05
CA HIS A 131 -34.17 42.97 16.46
C HIS A 131 -35.52 42.41 16.97
N GLY A 132 -35.49 41.17 17.47
CA GLY A 132 -36.48 40.60 18.39
C GLY A 132 -35.84 39.61 19.38
N LYS A 133 -36.28 39.64 20.65
CA LYS A 133 -35.80 38.77 21.75
C LYS A 133 -36.64 37.46 21.85
N PRO A 134 -36.25 36.45 22.65
CA PRO A 134 -36.55 35.05 22.34
C PRO A 134 -37.98 34.60 22.67
N TYR A 135 -38.48 33.64 21.89
CA TYR A 135 -39.76 32.97 22.10
C TYR A 135 -39.55 31.58 22.72
N LYS A 136 -40.37 31.23 23.73
CA LYS A 136 -40.50 29.85 24.23
C LYS A 136 -41.44 29.05 23.32
N PRO A 137 -41.19 27.76 23.04
CA PRO A 137 -42.22 26.85 22.58
C PRO A 137 -42.88 26.13 23.76
N SER A 138 -44.21 26.24 23.86
CA SER A 138 -45.06 25.07 24.15
C SER A 138 -44.75 23.98 23.09
N GLY A 139 -44.83 22.68 23.36
CA GLY A 139 -45.75 21.99 24.25
C GLY A 139 -46.99 21.58 23.46
N PHE A 140 -46.94 20.42 22.77
CA PHE A 140 -48.11 19.69 22.30
C PHE A 140 -47.78 18.22 21.97
N ASN A 141 -48.67 17.34 22.44
CA ASN A 141 -49.00 15.93 22.14
C ASN A 141 -48.11 15.13 21.13
N ALA A 142 -47.67 13.91 21.41
CA ALA A 142 -48.39 12.72 21.92
C ALA A 142 -49.46 12.18 20.95
N PHE A 143 -49.06 11.23 20.11
CA PHE A 143 -49.97 10.32 19.41
C PHE A 143 -49.69 8.89 19.89
N ALA A 144 -50.75 8.22 20.32
CA ALA A 144 -50.74 6.80 20.62
C ALA A 144 -51.12 6.00 19.36
N ALA A 145 -50.63 4.76 19.28
CA ALA A 145 -51.14 3.72 18.40
C ALA A 145 -50.89 2.37 19.08
N ASP A 146 -51.94 1.86 19.72
CA ASP A 146 -52.39 0.46 19.82
C ASP A 146 -51.47 -0.56 19.10
N SER A 147 -50.77 -1.46 19.81
CA SER A 147 -51.25 -2.64 20.57
C SER A 147 -51.72 -3.82 19.69
N GLU A 148 -50.83 -4.78 19.48
CA GLU A 148 -51.18 -6.21 19.42
C GLU A 148 -50.12 -6.96 20.23
N ASP A 149 -50.51 -7.44 21.41
CA ASP A 149 -49.71 -8.34 22.25
C ASP A 149 -50.02 -9.79 21.83
N GLU A 150 -48.99 -10.60 21.57
CA GLU A 150 -49.10 -12.06 21.68
C GLU A 150 -48.32 -12.52 22.92
N ASP A 151 -49.07 -12.89 23.96
CA ASP A 151 -48.58 -13.65 25.10
C ASP A 151 -48.04 -15.00 24.63
N ASP A 152 -46.82 -15.36 25.04
CA ASP A 152 -46.47 -16.76 25.21
C ASP A 152 -45.68 -16.93 26.51
N SER A 153 -46.41 -17.36 27.54
CA SER A 153 -45.87 -17.56 28.88
C SER A 153 -45.23 -18.94 28.97
N PHE A 154 -44.00 -19.00 29.50
CA PHE A 154 -43.39 -20.28 29.86
C PHE A 154 -42.85 -20.22 31.29
N GLU A 155 -43.61 -20.80 32.21
CA GLU A 155 -43.21 -20.95 33.60
C GLU A 155 -41.97 -21.85 33.73
N ALA A 156 -41.16 -21.54 34.75
CA ALA A 156 -40.05 -22.39 35.15
C ALA A 156 -40.54 -23.54 36.04
N PHE A 157 -40.16 -24.78 35.73
CA PHE A 157 -39.95 -25.79 36.78
C PHE A 157 -38.97 -26.90 36.37
N MET A 158 -38.46 -27.58 37.40
CA MET A 158 -37.66 -28.82 37.42
C MET A 158 -36.15 -28.75 37.17
N HIS A 159 -35.42 -29.00 38.26
CA HIS A 159 -34.05 -29.49 38.28
C HIS A 159 -33.90 -30.80 37.48
N GLY A 160 -32.97 -30.83 36.53
CA GLY A 160 -32.53 -32.05 35.85
C GLY A 160 -31.01 -32.10 35.71
N THR A 161 -30.33 -32.93 36.48
CA THR A 161 -28.87 -33.12 36.45
C THR A 161 -28.43 -33.98 35.25
N GLY A 162 -28.67 -33.46 34.04
CA GLY A 162 -28.25 -34.07 32.78
C GLY A 162 -26.74 -33.95 32.55
N LYS A 163 -26.02 -35.08 32.57
CA LYS A 163 -24.62 -35.16 32.12
C LYS A 163 -24.54 -34.83 30.61
N PHE A 164 -24.21 -33.60 30.26
CA PHE A 164 -23.90 -33.25 28.88
C PHE A 164 -22.69 -34.05 28.38
N ALA A 165 -22.93 -34.90 27.38
CA ALA A 165 -21.87 -35.56 26.65
C ALA A 165 -20.95 -34.48 26.06
N THR A 166 -19.65 -34.57 26.35
CA THR A 166 -18.65 -33.64 25.81
C THR A 166 -18.55 -33.82 24.29
N GLY A 167 -19.31 -33.03 23.55
CA GLY A 167 -19.27 -32.99 22.10
C GLY A 167 -17.83 -32.84 21.63
N LYS A 168 -17.39 -33.75 20.75
CA LYS A 168 -16.06 -33.70 20.14
C LYS A 168 -15.91 -32.34 19.46
N LYS A 169 -15.19 -31.40 20.09
CA LYS A 169 -14.80 -30.15 19.45
C LYS A 169 -14.02 -30.51 18.20
N ASN A 170 -14.62 -30.31 17.04
CA ASN A 170 -13.92 -30.42 15.77
C ASN A 170 -12.72 -29.48 15.86
N LYS A 171 -11.51 -30.06 15.89
CA LYS A 171 -10.27 -29.31 15.77
C LYS A 171 -10.24 -28.77 14.34
N HIS A 172 -10.86 -27.61 14.12
CA HIS A 172 -10.59 -26.80 12.95
C HIS A 172 -9.09 -26.55 12.95
N GLN A 173 -8.38 -27.16 12.00
CA GLN A 173 -6.97 -26.88 11.78
C GLN A 173 -6.89 -25.42 11.35
N THR A 174 -6.50 -24.55 12.29
CA THR A 174 -6.14 -23.17 11.98
C THR A 174 -4.93 -23.22 11.06
N ALA A 175 -5.10 -22.75 9.81
CA ALA A 175 -3.99 -22.67 8.89
C ALA A 175 -2.89 -21.79 9.50
N SER A 176 -1.66 -22.31 9.50
CA SER A 176 -0.48 -21.63 10.00
C SER A 176 0.20 -20.88 8.86
N VAL A 177 0.30 -19.56 8.98
CA VAL A 177 1.01 -18.70 8.04
C VAL A 177 2.49 -18.68 8.43
N PRO A 178 3.41 -19.13 7.56
CA PRO A 178 4.82 -19.16 7.91
C PRO A 178 5.44 -17.77 7.81
N LEU A 179 6.40 -17.53 8.72
CA LEU A 179 7.11 -16.28 8.89
C LEU A 179 8.60 -16.49 8.67
N HIS A 180 9.26 -15.44 8.19
CA HIS A 180 10.70 -15.41 8.04
C HIS A 180 11.40 -15.72 9.38
N GLY A 181 12.26 -16.75 9.38
CA GLY A 181 12.90 -17.28 10.58
C GLY A 181 12.28 -18.57 11.13
N GLY A 182 11.32 -19.18 10.42
CA GLY A 182 10.74 -20.49 10.78
C GLY A 182 9.62 -20.44 11.81
N ASN A 183 9.22 -19.24 12.26
CA ASN A 183 8.05 -19.06 13.09
C ASN A 183 6.75 -19.16 12.26
N THR A 184 5.61 -19.29 12.93
CA THR A 184 4.28 -19.24 12.29
C THR A 184 3.34 -18.32 13.06
N MET A 185 2.43 -17.64 12.36
CA MET A 185 1.24 -17.01 12.96
C MET A 185 -0.03 -17.77 12.57
N SER A 186 -1.09 -17.65 13.35
CA SER A 186 -2.42 -18.12 12.93
C SER A 186 -2.97 -17.24 11.81
N SER A 187 -3.69 -17.85 10.86
CA SER A 187 -4.59 -17.10 9.97
C SER A 187 -5.56 -16.20 10.76
N PHE A 188 -5.98 -15.10 10.16
CA PHE A 188 -7.01 -14.23 10.70
C PHE A 188 -8.35 -14.96 10.67
N ASN A 189 -8.92 -15.13 11.86
CA ASN A 189 -10.31 -15.54 12.05
C ASN A 189 -11.13 -14.28 12.33
N GLY A 190 -12.34 -14.23 11.79
CA GLY A 190 -13.26 -13.11 11.99
C GLY A 190 -14.27 -13.02 10.85
N ARG A 191 -15.21 -12.08 10.96
CA ARG A 191 -16.17 -11.78 9.88
C ARG A 191 -16.65 -10.34 9.94
N SER A 192 -16.70 -9.70 8.79
CA SER A 192 -17.00 -8.28 8.67
C SER A 192 -18.47 -7.99 8.38
N ASP A 193 -19.33 -8.99 8.17
CA ASP A 193 -20.77 -8.81 8.00
C ASP A 193 -21.53 -8.70 9.34
N ARG A 194 -20.82 -8.62 10.47
CA ARG A 194 -21.38 -8.38 11.81
C ARG A 194 -20.63 -7.26 12.52
N LEU A 195 -21.34 -6.60 13.44
CA LEU A 195 -20.77 -5.64 14.38
C LEU A 195 -20.64 -6.29 15.75
N ILE A 196 -19.54 -6.03 16.45
CA ILE A 196 -19.29 -6.47 17.83
C ILE A 196 -19.26 -5.26 18.76
N ASN A 197 -19.53 -5.47 20.04
CA ASN A 197 -19.37 -4.43 21.06
C ASN A 197 -17.88 -4.08 21.20
N ALA A 198 -17.55 -2.79 21.25
CA ALA A 198 -16.18 -2.31 21.32
C ALA A 198 -16.06 -1.09 22.26
N PRO A 199 -14.87 -0.79 22.80
CA PRO A 199 -14.70 0.33 23.73
C PRO A 199 -14.92 1.68 23.05
N THR A 200 -15.90 2.46 23.54
CA THR A 200 -16.25 3.80 23.00
C THR A 200 -15.94 4.94 23.98
N GLY A 201 -14.87 4.78 24.77
CA GLY A 201 -14.37 5.81 25.70
C GLY A 201 -13.58 6.92 25.01
N HIS A 202 -12.70 7.59 25.78
CA HIS A 202 -11.90 8.75 25.36
C HIS A 202 -11.09 8.53 24.05
N GLY A 203 -11.70 8.83 22.91
CA GLY A 203 -11.10 8.81 21.56
C GLY A 203 -10.62 7.43 21.11
N VAL A 204 -11.27 6.85 20.09
CA VAL A 204 -10.96 5.49 19.57
C VAL A 204 -9.46 5.28 19.33
N ARG A 205 -8.77 6.20 18.63
CA ARG A 205 -7.31 6.17 18.47
C ARG A 205 -6.56 6.18 19.80
N HIS A 206 -6.90 7.09 20.73
CA HIS A 206 -6.18 7.20 22.00
C HIS A 206 -6.33 5.94 22.86
N HIS A 207 -7.50 5.31 22.86
CA HIS A 207 -7.69 3.99 23.45
C HIS A 207 -6.74 2.95 22.82
N TYR A 208 -6.74 2.83 21.50
CA TYR A 208 -5.94 1.79 20.82
C TYR A 208 -4.43 2.05 20.80
N LEU A 209 -3.98 3.30 20.83
CA LEU A 209 -2.56 3.64 21.01
C LEU A 209 -2.02 3.15 22.36
N ASN A 210 -2.88 2.95 23.36
CA ASN A 210 -2.52 2.42 24.69
C ASN A 210 -2.90 0.93 24.88
N ALA A 211 -3.57 0.31 23.91
CA ALA A 211 -4.04 -1.07 24.01
C ALA A 211 -2.94 -2.07 23.62
N LYS A 212 -2.96 -3.26 24.25
CA LYS A 212 -2.12 -4.39 23.85
C LYS A 212 -2.71 -5.07 22.62
N LEU A 213 -2.23 -4.68 21.44
CA LEU A 213 -2.68 -5.20 20.14
C LEU A 213 -1.64 -6.18 19.56
N GLY A 214 -2.06 -7.01 18.59
CA GLY A 214 -1.11 -7.80 17.79
C GLY A 214 -0.19 -6.91 16.94
N PRO A 215 0.99 -7.40 16.53
CA PRO A 215 1.81 -6.75 15.51
C PRO A 215 1.20 -6.94 14.11
N PRO A 216 1.58 -6.11 13.12
CA PRO A 216 1.20 -6.33 11.72
C PRO A 216 1.95 -7.52 11.11
N LEU A 217 1.35 -8.16 10.11
CA LEU A 217 2.13 -8.98 9.17
C LEU A 217 2.75 -8.07 8.12
N LEU A 218 4.08 -8.08 7.97
CA LEU A 218 4.79 -7.33 6.95
C LEU A 218 5.12 -8.22 5.76
N SER A 219 4.41 -8.03 4.65
CA SER A 219 4.79 -8.60 3.35
C SER A 219 5.82 -7.70 2.67
N ARG A 220 6.80 -8.28 1.97
CA ARG A 220 7.84 -7.51 1.27
C ARG A 220 8.35 -8.22 0.03
N SER A 221 8.76 -7.45 -0.98
CA SER A 221 9.48 -8.02 -2.11
C SER A 221 10.86 -8.52 -1.66
N PRO A 222 11.40 -9.59 -2.29
CA PRO A 222 12.57 -10.29 -1.75
C PRO A 222 13.81 -9.41 -1.67
N PHE A 223 13.92 -8.48 -2.62
CA PHE A 223 15.02 -7.54 -2.78
C PHE A 223 15.04 -6.43 -1.72
N ILE A 224 13.94 -6.11 -1.06
CA ILE A 224 13.93 -5.13 0.05
C ILE A 224 14.46 -5.80 1.32
N PRO A 225 15.67 -5.47 1.83
CA PRO A 225 16.25 -6.16 2.98
C PRO A 225 15.47 -5.93 4.28
N ARG A 226 15.57 -6.85 5.25
CA ARG A 226 14.90 -6.72 6.56
C ARG A 226 15.22 -5.40 7.28
N ALA A 227 16.48 -4.97 7.25
CA ALA A 227 16.90 -3.71 7.86
C ALA A 227 16.27 -2.48 7.18
N ILE A 228 16.01 -2.54 5.87
CA ILE A 228 15.28 -1.50 5.14
C ILE A 228 13.80 -1.51 5.52
N VAL A 229 13.16 -2.67 5.65
CA VAL A 229 11.78 -2.74 6.16
C VAL A 229 11.68 -2.14 7.56
N GLU A 230 12.64 -2.41 8.46
CA GLU A 230 12.66 -1.80 9.79
C GLU A 230 12.92 -0.29 9.75
N HIS A 231 13.84 0.17 8.90
CA HIS A 231 14.06 1.60 8.69
C HIS A 231 12.78 2.30 8.19
N LEU A 232 12.18 1.79 7.11
CA LEU A 232 10.96 2.34 6.50
C LEU A 232 9.78 2.35 7.47
N MET A 233 9.54 1.26 8.20
CA MET A 233 8.41 1.15 9.13
C MET A 233 8.58 1.96 10.42
N ARG A 234 9.81 2.29 10.84
CA ARG A 234 10.07 3.03 12.09
C ARG A 234 10.40 4.51 11.90
N ARG A 235 10.92 4.91 10.74
CA ARG A 235 11.54 6.23 10.52
C ARG A 235 10.72 7.16 9.63
N LYS A 236 9.47 6.81 9.30
CA LYS A 236 8.49 7.76 8.74
C LYS A 236 8.32 8.97 9.67
N LYS A 237 8.05 10.13 9.08
CA LYS A 237 7.71 11.37 9.81
C LYS A 237 6.21 11.43 10.13
N ASP A 238 5.83 12.39 10.96
CA ASP A 238 4.46 12.49 11.49
C ASP A 238 3.43 12.96 10.47
N ALA A 239 3.83 13.67 9.42
CA ALA A 239 2.97 14.01 8.29
C ALA A 239 3.81 14.20 7.03
N ALA A 240 3.27 13.79 5.88
CA ALA A 240 3.94 13.91 4.58
C ALA A 240 3.22 14.78 3.56
N ILE A 241 2.11 15.43 3.95
CA ILE A 241 1.35 16.33 3.08
C ILE A 241 2.28 17.30 2.33
N SER A 242 2.33 17.17 1.01
CA SER A 242 3.04 18.00 0.02
C SER A 242 4.58 18.00 0.00
N ILE A 243 5.31 17.47 0.99
CA ILE A 243 6.79 17.46 0.98
C ILE A 243 7.33 16.08 1.34
N LYS A 244 7.87 15.39 0.33
CA LYS A 244 8.37 14.01 0.44
C LYS A 244 9.65 13.91 1.28
N TYR A 245 10.71 14.62 0.90
CA TYR A 245 11.96 14.72 1.66
C TYR A 245 12.30 16.17 2.04
N MET A 246 12.72 16.38 3.29
CA MET A 246 13.37 17.59 3.79
C MET A 246 14.75 17.26 4.41
N PRO A 247 15.73 18.18 4.41
CA PRO A 247 17.00 17.97 5.11
C PRO A 247 16.79 17.60 6.58
N GLY A 248 17.34 16.45 7.00
CA GLY A 248 17.13 15.87 8.33
C GLY A 248 16.04 14.78 8.37
N ASP A 249 15.23 14.60 7.32
CA ASP A 249 14.34 13.44 7.21
C ASP A 249 15.17 12.15 7.11
N ALA A 250 14.73 11.13 7.83
CA ALA A 250 15.41 9.84 7.86
C ALA A 250 15.18 9.00 6.59
N ILE A 251 14.05 9.19 5.89
CA ILE A 251 13.68 8.48 4.66
C ILE A 251 13.86 9.42 3.46
N SER A 252 14.73 9.05 2.52
CA SER A 252 14.96 9.75 1.26
C SER A 252 13.85 9.49 0.23
N ASN A 253 13.82 10.27 -0.86
CA ASN A 253 12.82 10.10 -1.92
C ASN A 253 12.82 8.69 -2.52
N MET A 254 13.99 8.08 -2.76
CA MET A 254 14.07 6.75 -3.37
C MET A 254 13.85 5.60 -2.36
N GLU A 255 14.14 5.81 -1.07
CA GLU A 255 13.67 4.92 0.00
C GLU A 255 12.15 4.93 0.12
N GLY A 256 11.51 6.10 -0.05
CA GLY A 256 10.06 6.19 -0.15
C GLY A 256 9.50 5.31 -1.27
N VAL A 257 10.12 5.32 -2.45
CA VAL A 257 9.73 4.40 -3.56
C VAL A 257 9.91 2.94 -3.17
N ALA A 258 10.95 2.60 -2.41
CA ALA A 258 11.15 1.24 -1.93
C ALA A 258 10.02 0.76 -0.98
N HIS A 259 9.28 1.68 -0.35
CA HIS A 259 8.13 1.36 0.49
C HIS A 259 6.91 0.84 -0.31
N THR A 260 6.80 1.12 -1.62
CA THR A 260 5.81 0.46 -2.50
C THR A 260 5.96 -1.07 -2.52
N PHE A 261 7.14 -1.59 -2.15
CA PHE A 261 7.45 -3.01 -2.09
C PHE A 261 7.40 -3.59 -0.67
N VAL A 262 6.73 -2.89 0.26
CA VAL A 262 6.47 -3.30 1.64
C VAL A 262 4.99 -3.07 1.96
N THR A 263 4.26 -4.13 2.29
CA THR A 263 2.81 -4.09 2.57
C THR A 263 2.54 -4.61 3.98
N PRO A 264 2.23 -3.71 4.94
CA PRO A 264 1.69 -4.09 6.24
C PRO A 264 0.23 -4.53 6.12
N ILE A 265 -0.09 -5.70 6.67
CA ILE A 265 -1.45 -6.25 6.78
C ILE A 265 -1.82 -6.32 8.27
N VAL A 266 -2.99 -5.78 8.63
CA VAL A 266 -3.43 -5.63 10.02
C VAL A 266 -4.86 -6.14 10.20
N LEU A 267 -5.07 -7.15 11.05
CA LEU A 267 -6.41 -7.44 11.58
C LEU A 267 -6.77 -6.38 12.63
N ALA A 268 -7.89 -5.69 12.43
CA ALA A 268 -8.26 -4.50 13.19
C ALA A 268 -9.74 -4.45 13.54
N LEU A 269 -10.05 -3.63 14.55
CA LEU A 269 -11.41 -3.21 14.89
C LEU A 269 -11.63 -1.80 14.34
N MET A 270 -12.63 -1.63 13.47
CA MET A 270 -13.00 -0.37 12.83
C MET A 270 -14.34 0.12 13.37
N HIS A 271 -14.41 1.34 13.89
CA HIS A 271 -15.59 1.93 14.57
C HIS A 271 -16.57 2.64 13.61
N GLY A 272 -16.40 2.46 12.31
CA GLY A 272 -17.33 2.94 11.29
C GLY A 272 -16.91 2.56 9.87
N ASP A 273 -17.84 2.57 8.91
CA ASP A 273 -17.46 2.36 7.50
C ASP A 273 -16.82 3.64 6.93
N TYR A 274 -15.73 3.53 6.19
CA TYR A 274 -15.09 4.68 5.53
C TYR A 274 -16.06 5.33 4.53
N ALA A 275 -16.13 6.66 4.55
CA ALA A 275 -16.89 7.43 3.57
C ALA A 275 -16.14 8.71 3.15
N TYR A 276 -16.51 9.24 2.00
CA TYR A 276 -16.05 10.56 1.54
C TYR A 276 -17.27 11.47 1.33
N LYS A 277 -17.28 12.63 2.01
CA LYS A 277 -18.38 13.62 1.95
C LYS A 277 -17.80 15.04 1.89
N GLY A 278 -17.02 15.33 0.84
CA GLY A 278 -16.22 16.56 0.73
C GLY A 278 -14.93 16.56 1.56
N SER A 279 -14.83 15.63 2.51
CA SER A 279 -13.61 15.26 3.23
C SER A 279 -13.63 13.76 3.53
N HIS A 280 -12.49 13.20 3.93
CA HIS A 280 -12.41 11.84 4.47
C HIS A 280 -13.15 11.76 5.81
N THR A 281 -13.90 10.68 6.04
CA THR A 281 -14.66 10.48 7.28
C THR A 281 -15.02 9.00 7.47
N VAL A 282 -15.72 8.69 8.57
CA VAL A 282 -16.32 7.38 8.82
C VAL A 282 -17.79 7.53 9.20
N LEU A 283 -18.61 6.56 8.83
CA LEU A 283 -20.00 6.41 9.27
C LEU A 283 -20.00 5.59 10.57
N PRO A 284 -20.23 6.20 11.75
CA PRO A 284 -19.90 5.58 13.04
C PRO A 284 -20.87 4.47 13.44
N TYR A 285 -20.36 3.42 14.08
CA TYR A 285 -21.20 2.42 14.76
C TYR A 285 -21.32 2.76 16.25
N ALA A 286 -22.48 3.27 16.68
CA ALA A 286 -22.74 3.56 18.09
C ALA A 286 -22.44 2.34 18.98
N GLY A 287 -21.44 2.47 19.87
CA GLY A 287 -21.02 1.42 20.81
C GLY A 287 -20.22 0.24 20.23
N ARG A 288 -19.92 0.23 18.93
CA ARG A 288 -19.56 -1.01 18.21
C ARG A 288 -18.40 -0.84 17.23
N ALA A 289 -17.81 -1.97 16.84
CA ALA A 289 -16.82 -2.05 15.78
C ALA A 289 -17.10 -3.23 14.84
N ARG A 290 -16.54 -3.15 13.63
CA ARG A 290 -16.45 -4.24 12.66
C ARG A 290 -15.03 -4.81 12.71
N GLU A 291 -14.88 -6.13 12.73
CA GLU A 291 -13.59 -6.76 12.43
C GLU A 291 -13.28 -6.50 10.95
N VAL A 292 -12.10 -5.99 10.63
CA VAL A 292 -11.64 -5.74 9.25
C VAL A 292 -10.16 -6.11 9.13
N VAL A 293 -9.69 -6.33 7.92
CA VAL A 293 -8.26 -6.33 7.61
C VAL A 293 -7.93 -5.00 6.93
N VAL A 294 -6.88 -4.33 7.37
CA VAL A 294 -6.37 -3.13 6.68
C VAL A 294 -5.06 -3.50 6.00
N SER A 295 -5.01 -3.27 4.70
CA SER A 295 -3.79 -3.34 3.90
C SER A 295 -3.24 -1.93 3.75
N ALA A 296 -2.13 -1.65 4.41
CA ALA A 296 -1.42 -0.37 4.30
C ALA A 296 -0.42 -0.38 3.12
N ALA A 297 -0.86 -0.90 1.97
CA ALA A 297 -0.08 -0.90 0.74
C ALA A 297 0.16 0.55 0.26
N ILE A 298 1.38 0.84 -0.17
CA ILE A 298 1.73 2.17 -0.67
C ILE A 298 1.57 2.18 -2.20
N GLN A 299 0.67 3.02 -2.69
CA GLN A 299 0.46 3.18 -4.13
C GLN A 299 1.67 3.84 -4.82
N PRO A 300 1.96 3.52 -6.10
CA PRO A 300 2.97 4.21 -6.89
C PRO A 300 2.70 5.72 -6.99
N ASP A 301 3.63 6.52 -6.48
CA ASP A 301 3.45 7.96 -6.31
C ASP A 301 3.98 8.78 -7.51
N PHE A 302 3.07 9.47 -8.19
CA PHE A 302 3.29 10.42 -9.30
C PHE A 302 2.71 11.81 -8.99
N GLU A 303 2.72 12.25 -7.73
CA GLU A 303 2.28 13.61 -7.36
C GLU A 303 3.18 14.70 -7.98
N ASP A 304 4.46 14.37 -8.22
CA ASP A 304 5.51 15.27 -8.70
C ASP A 304 6.60 14.55 -9.52
N THR A 305 7.79 15.14 -9.63
CA THR A 305 8.96 14.55 -10.32
C THR A 305 9.79 13.59 -9.47
N ASN A 306 9.47 13.43 -8.19
CA ASN A 306 10.12 12.52 -7.27
C ASN A 306 9.37 11.17 -7.28
N GLY A 307 9.53 10.35 -6.23
CA GLY A 307 8.75 9.11 -6.10
C GLY A 307 8.89 8.17 -7.30
N MET A 308 7.79 7.54 -7.72
CA MET A 308 7.78 6.57 -8.83
C MET A 308 8.17 7.22 -10.16
N MET A 309 7.84 8.51 -10.37
CA MET A 309 8.30 9.26 -11.54
C MET A 309 9.83 9.25 -11.63
N ALA A 310 10.54 9.50 -10.53
CA ALA A 310 12.01 9.49 -10.53
C ALA A 310 12.61 8.09 -10.79
N LEU A 311 11.98 7.02 -10.30
CA LEU A 311 12.42 5.65 -10.58
C LEU A 311 12.23 5.30 -12.06
N ALA A 312 11.04 5.56 -12.61
CA ALA A 312 10.61 5.11 -13.93
C ALA A 312 11.09 6.00 -15.11
N ARG A 313 11.53 7.23 -14.84
CA ARG A 313 11.92 8.22 -15.85
C ARG A 313 13.11 7.76 -16.69
N LEU A 314 12.95 7.86 -18.00
CA LEU A 314 14.00 7.60 -18.98
C LEU A 314 14.95 8.80 -19.14
N GLU A 315 16.19 8.49 -19.51
CA GLU A 315 17.27 9.45 -19.73
C GLU A 315 17.87 9.25 -21.14
N HIS A 316 18.76 10.16 -21.57
CA HIS A 316 19.39 10.08 -22.90
C HIS A 316 20.34 8.87 -23.04
N TYR A 317 20.82 8.32 -21.93
CA TYR A 317 21.59 7.08 -21.85
C TYR A 317 20.80 6.02 -21.05
N PRO A 318 21.03 4.71 -21.30
CA PRO A 318 20.40 3.66 -20.52
C PRO A 318 21.00 3.59 -19.11
N ILE A 319 20.17 3.23 -18.11
CA ILE A 319 20.62 3.05 -16.72
C ILE A 319 20.72 1.57 -16.43
N GLN A 320 21.95 1.11 -16.20
CA GLN A 320 22.21 -0.25 -15.74
C GLN A 320 21.78 -0.39 -14.27
N GLY A 321 20.96 -1.40 -13.98
CA GLY A 321 20.65 -1.79 -12.62
C GLY A 321 21.75 -2.65 -12.01
N GLU A 322 22.04 -2.46 -10.73
CA GLU A 322 23.04 -3.21 -9.97
C GLU A 322 22.47 -3.75 -8.65
N ASP A 323 22.68 -5.02 -8.34
CA ASP A 323 22.22 -5.62 -7.08
C ASP A 323 23.06 -5.13 -5.88
N TRP A 324 22.61 -4.05 -5.23
CA TRP A 324 23.27 -3.53 -4.03
C TRP A 324 23.03 -4.41 -2.77
N LYS A 325 23.68 -5.58 -2.73
CA LYS A 325 23.57 -6.57 -1.63
C LYS A 325 23.86 -6.00 -0.24
N ALA A 326 24.73 -5.00 -0.15
CA ALA A 326 25.16 -4.39 1.10
C ALA A 326 24.21 -3.27 1.61
N TRP A 327 23.08 -3.02 0.94
CA TRP A 327 22.11 -2.00 1.35
C TRP A 327 21.55 -2.23 2.77
N ASN A 328 21.49 -3.49 3.20
CA ASN A 328 21.10 -3.88 4.57
C ASN A 328 22.03 -3.35 5.68
N GLN A 329 23.27 -2.99 5.35
CA GLN A 329 24.29 -2.50 6.28
C GLN A 329 24.65 -1.03 6.03
N ASN A 330 24.31 -0.49 4.86
CA ASN A 330 24.70 0.83 4.40
C ASN A 330 23.48 1.76 4.22
N ILE A 331 22.59 1.76 5.21
CA ILE A 331 21.45 2.69 5.26
C ILE A 331 22.00 4.05 5.68
N ALA A 332 22.00 5.04 4.78
CA ALA A 332 22.52 6.37 5.10
C ALA A 332 21.70 7.01 6.24
N SER A 333 22.40 7.58 7.21
CA SER A 333 21.83 8.31 8.35
C SER A 333 21.17 9.64 7.93
N PRO A 334 20.33 10.25 8.79
CA PRO A 334 19.77 11.58 8.53
C PRO A 334 20.85 12.64 8.28
N ASP A 335 21.97 12.59 9.02
CA ASP A 335 23.09 13.53 8.88
C ASP A 335 23.84 13.36 7.55
N GLU A 336 24.04 12.12 7.09
CA GLU A 336 24.59 11.85 5.77
C GLU A 336 23.64 12.31 4.65
N LYS A 337 22.33 12.09 4.82
CA LYS A 337 21.29 12.53 3.88
C LYS A 337 21.12 14.05 3.85
N TYR A 338 21.47 14.76 4.92
CA TYR A 338 21.48 16.23 4.97
C TYR A 338 22.44 16.81 3.90
N ASN A 339 23.55 16.13 3.61
CA ASN A 339 24.40 16.49 2.47
C ASN A 339 23.76 16.04 1.15
N ASN A 340 23.35 17.01 0.32
CA ASN A 340 22.66 16.75 -0.93
C ASN A 340 23.44 15.84 -1.91
N ASN A 341 24.78 15.93 -1.96
CA ASN A 341 25.59 15.09 -2.85
C ASN A 341 25.64 13.63 -2.35
N THR A 342 25.82 13.44 -1.04
CA THR A 342 25.76 12.12 -0.39
C THR A 342 24.37 11.49 -0.58
N ARG A 343 23.29 12.26 -0.34
CA ARG A 343 21.91 11.81 -0.57
C ARG A 343 21.67 11.42 -2.02
N MET A 344 22.09 12.23 -2.99
CA MET A 344 21.90 11.93 -4.42
C MET A 344 22.67 10.67 -4.85
N SER A 345 23.90 10.47 -4.35
CA SER A 345 24.67 9.25 -4.59
C SER A 345 24.00 8.01 -3.98
N TYR A 346 23.44 8.15 -2.78
CA TYR A 346 22.66 7.11 -2.11
C TYR A 346 21.35 6.79 -2.87
N ASP A 347 20.54 7.79 -3.19
CA ASP A 347 19.30 7.66 -3.98
C ASP A 347 19.57 6.99 -5.34
N ALA A 348 20.69 7.32 -6.01
CA ALA A 348 21.09 6.69 -7.27
C ALA A 348 21.41 5.19 -7.12
N ARG A 349 22.05 4.78 -6.00
CA ARG A 349 22.30 3.36 -5.70
C ARG A 349 21.00 2.61 -5.39
N VAL A 350 20.09 3.21 -4.62
CA VAL A 350 18.76 2.62 -4.36
C VAL A 350 17.99 2.47 -5.68
N ARG A 351 17.98 3.52 -6.53
CA ARG A 351 17.33 3.47 -7.86
C ARG A 351 17.91 2.36 -8.73
N SER A 352 19.23 2.23 -8.80
CA SER A 352 19.92 1.16 -9.55
C SER A 352 19.55 -0.23 -9.04
N HIS A 353 19.49 -0.42 -7.72
CA HIS A 353 19.05 -1.69 -7.11
C HIS A 353 17.58 -2.02 -7.44
N LEU A 354 16.67 -1.05 -7.37
CA LEU A 354 15.27 -1.26 -7.77
C LEU A 354 15.15 -1.59 -9.27
N ILE A 355 15.88 -0.87 -10.14
CA ILE A 355 15.94 -1.17 -11.59
C ILE A 355 16.46 -2.60 -11.83
N PHE A 356 17.50 -3.04 -11.11
CA PHE A 356 18.04 -4.39 -11.25
C PHE A 356 16.98 -5.46 -11.00
N HIS A 357 16.20 -5.32 -9.94
CA HIS A 357 15.23 -6.35 -9.55
C HIS A 357 13.92 -6.29 -10.37
N LEU A 358 13.52 -5.10 -10.85
CA LEU A 358 12.29 -4.93 -11.64
C LEU A 358 12.48 -5.25 -13.14
N ILE A 359 13.54 -4.73 -13.78
CA ILE A 359 13.74 -4.83 -15.25
C ILE A 359 15.19 -5.09 -15.70
N LYS A 360 16.14 -5.26 -14.77
CA LYS A 360 17.60 -5.38 -15.00
C LYS A 360 18.28 -4.12 -15.56
N ARG A 361 17.69 -3.43 -16.54
CA ARG A 361 18.20 -2.21 -17.17
C ARG A 361 17.05 -1.31 -17.58
N LEU A 362 17.12 -0.02 -17.25
CA LEU A 362 16.19 0.98 -17.78
C LEU A 362 16.74 1.45 -19.15
N PRO A 363 15.96 1.38 -20.24
CA PRO A 363 16.42 1.78 -21.58
C PRO A 363 16.62 3.29 -21.69
N SER A 364 17.34 3.74 -22.71
CA SER A 364 17.39 5.17 -23.05
C SER A 364 16.13 5.63 -23.78
N LEU A 365 15.95 6.96 -23.90
CA LEU A 365 14.92 7.59 -24.73
C LEU A 365 14.95 7.17 -26.21
N SER A 366 16.13 6.78 -26.75
CA SER A 366 16.29 6.35 -28.14
C SER A 366 16.06 4.86 -28.37
N GLU A 367 15.89 4.08 -27.30
CA GLU A 367 15.67 2.63 -27.34
C GLU A 367 14.19 2.23 -27.21
N VAL A 368 13.28 3.19 -27.10
CA VAL A 368 11.85 2.96 -26.79
C VAL A 368 10.90 3.58 -27.80
N GLN A 369 9.73 2.96 -27.95
CA GLN A 369 8.57 3.63 -28.54
C GLN A 369 7.90 4.52 -27.48
N ILE A 370 7.89 5.83 -27.71
CA ILE A 370 7.21 6.80 -26.84
C ILE A 370 5.77 6.97 -27.30
N LEU A 371 4.83 6.68 -26.41
CA LEU A 371 3.39 6.79 -26.61
C LEU A 371 2.81 7.99 -25.85
N SER A 372 1.71 8.57 -26.34
CA SER A 372 0.83 9.38 -25.50
C SER A 372 0.15 8.52 -24.44
N VAL A 373 -0.39 9.13 -23.38
CA VAL A 373 -1.20 8.43 -22.36
C VAL A 373 -2.35 7.64 -23.00
N SER A 374 -3.07 8.23 -23.95
CA SER A 374 -4.21 7.58 -24.61
C SER A 374 -3.80 6.45 -25.56
N GLN A 375 -2.60 6.53 -26.17
CA GLN A 375 -2.02 5.43 -26.94
C GLN A 375 -1.55 4.29 -26.02
N ALA A 376 -0.92 4.62 -24.88
CA ALA A 376 -0.48 3.63 -23.89
C ALA A 376 -1.66 2.87 -23.29
N ILE A 377 -2.76 3.57 -22.94
CA ILE A 377 -4.02 2.94 -22.48
C ILE A 377 -4.52 1.95 -23.54
N LYS A 378 -4.73 2.39 -24.78
CA LYS A 378 -5.23 1.51 -25.87
C LYS A 378 -4.33 0.30 -26.12
N HIS A 379 -3.01 0.47 -26.02
CA HIS A 379 -2.05 -0.63 -26.17
C HIS A 379 -2.17 -1.67 -25.05
N ILE A 380 -2.31 -1.22 -23.79
CA ILE A 380 -2.51 -2.10 -22.63
C ILE A 380 -3.87 -2.81 -22.73
N GLU A 381 -4.93 -2.10 -23.11
CA GLU A 381 -6.28 -2.65 -23.29
C GLU A 381 -6.34 -3.72 -24.41
N ALA A 382 -5.51 -3.57 -25.44
CA ALA A 382 -5.32 -4.59 -26.49
C ALA A 382 -4.46 -5.79 -26.06
N GLY A 383 -4.00 -5.87 -24.80
CA GLY A 383 -3.11 -6.92 -24.31
C GLY A 383 -1.65 -6.77 -24.77
N GLY A 384 -1.24 -5.57 -25.17
CA GLY A 384 0.08 -5.29 -25.71
C GLY A 384 1.21 -5.39 -24.68
N ILE A 385 2.37 -5.85 -25.15
CA ILE A 385 3.60 -5.99 -24.33
C ILE A 385 4.13 -4.61 -23.95
N THR A 386 4.48 -4.40 -22.67
CA THR A 386 4.99 -3.12 -22.13
C THR A 386 6.51 -2.92 -22.31
N LYS A 387 7.25 -4.00 -22.59
CA LYS A 387 8.69 -3.99 -22.86
C LYS A 387 9.04 -3.15 -24.09
N GLY A 388 10.06 -2.30 -23.97
CA GLY A 388 10.48 -1.39 -25.05
C GLY A 388 9.53 -0.21 -25.28
N MET A 389 8.53 -0.02 -24.42
CA MET A 389 7.58 1.09 -24.52
C MET A 389 7.68 2.06 -23.36
N ALA A 390 7.38 3.31 -23.65
CA ALA A 390 7.37 4.39 -22.70
C ALA A 390 6.15 5.29 -22.93
N VAL A 391 5.76 6.03 -21.90
CA VAL A 391 4.67 7.00 -21.98
C VAL A 391 5.19 8.41 -21.71
N GLN A 392 4.79 9.35 -22.57
CA GLN A 392 5.02 10.78 -22.37
C GLN A 392 4.04 11.31 -21.32
N LEU A 393 4.57 11.67 -20.17
CA LEU A 393 3.87 12.38 -19.09
C LEU A 393 4.26 13.86 -19.10
N LYS A 394 3.55 14.68 -18.32
CA LYS A 394 3.72 16.15 -18.32
C LYS A 394 5.14 16.61 -17.97
N LYS A 395 5.85 15.89 -17.10
CA LYS A 395 7.19 16.25 -16.60
C LYS A 395 8.31 15.26 -16.98
N GLY A 396 8.03 14.29 -17.86
CA GLY A 396 9.03 13.33 -18.32
C GLY A 396 8.44 12.18 -19.12
N VAL A 397 9.32 11.35 -19.67
CA VAL A 397 8.98 10.08 -20.32
C VAL A 397 9.33 8.95 -19.35
N VAL A 398 8.42 8.00 -19.11
CA VAL A 398 8.62 6.91 -18.15
C VAL A 398 8.43 5.53 -18.80
N SER A 399 9.20 4.53 -18.36
CA SER A 399 9.11 3.14 -18.84
C SER A 399 7.78 2.49 -18.44
N LEU A 400 6.98 2.05 -19.41
CA LEU A 400 5.77 1.28 -19.13
C LEU A 400 6.09 -0.10 -18.54
N GLU A 401 7.20 -0.72 -18.94
CA GLU A 401 7.66 -1.97 -18.35
C GLU A 401 7.96 -1.80 -16.86
N LEU A 402 8.72 -0.77 -16.46
CA LEU A 402 9.03 -0.58 -15.03
C LEU A 402 7.76 -0.42 -14.21
N LEU A 403 6.80 0.40 -14.68
CA LEU A 403 5.55 0.62 -13.95
C LEU A 403 4.70 -0.64 -13.82
N PHE A 404 4.60 -1.44 -14.89
CA PHE A 404 3.94 -2.74 -14.84
C PHE A 404 4.61 -3.68 -13.84
N ARG A 405 5.95 -3.79 -13.86
CA ARG A 405 6.72 -4.63 -12.93
C ARG A 405 6.53 -4.19 -11.47
N SER A 406 6.48 -2.88 -11.23
CA SER A 406 6.20 -2.32 -9.89
C SER A 406 4.84 -2.76 -9.36
N TYR A 407 3.79 -2.71 -10.19
CA TYR A 407 2.45 -3.19 -9.80
C TYR A 407 2.42 -4.71 -9.56
N VAL A 408 3.10 -5.52 -10.37
CA VAL A 408 3.17 -6.98 -10.16
C VAL A 408 3.83 -7.32 -8.82
N GLU A 409 4.92 -6.65 -8.45
CA GLU A 409 5.58 -6.86 -7.15
C GLU A 409 4.74 -6.38 -5.97
N ALA A 410 4.09 -5.21 -6.07
CA ALA A 410 3.20 -4.68 -5.04
C ALA A 410 1.97 -5.57 -4.80
N LEU A 411 1.28 -6.00 -5.88
CA LEU A 411 0.14 -6.90 -5.80
C LEU A 411 0.53 -8.31 -5.32
N SER A 412 1.70 -8.82 -5.67
CA SER A 412 2.22 -10.10 -5.13
C SER A 412 2.46 -10.03 -3.62
N ASN A 413 2.95 -8.89 -3.10
CA ASN A 413 3.07 -8.66 -1.65
C ASN A 413 1.71 -8.67 -0.96
N GLU A 414 0.78 -7.87 -1.47
CA GLU A 414 -0.53 -7.66 -0.87
C GLU A 414 -1.41 -8.91 -0.96
N ILE A 415 -1.70 -9.38 -2.17
CA ILE A 415 -2.61 -10.50 -2.39
C ILE A 415 -2.01 -11.81 -1.87
N GLY A 416 -0.69 -12.02 -1.99
CA GLY A 416 -0.02 -13.20 -1.42
C GLY A 416 -0.17 -13.28 0.10
N ALA A 417 -0.03 -12.14 0.80
CA ALA A 417 -0.23 -12.10 2.25
C ALA A 417 -1.71 -12.26 2.64
N LEU A 418 -2.65 -11.68 1.86
CA LEU A 418 -4.09 -11.83 2.10
C LEU A 418 -4.58 -13.26 1.86
N GLU A 419 -4.18 -13.91 0.77
CA GLU A 419 -4.51 -15.32 0.49
C GLU A 419 -3.93 -16.26 1.56
N ALA A 420 -2.76 -15.96 2.12
CA ALA A 420 -2.18 -16.73 3.22
C ALA A 420 -2.90 -16.49 4.57
N THR A 421 -3.25 -15.24 4.88
CA THR A 421 -3.81 -14.87 6.20
C THR A 421 -5.32 -14.98 6.31
N CYS A 422 -6.08 -14.74 5.24
CA CYS A 422 -7.54 -14.71 5.28
C CYS A 422 -8.14 -15.99 4.68
N LEU A 423 -8.97 -16.71 5.46
CA LEU A 423 -9.67 -17.92 4.97
C LEU A 423 -10.71 -17.61 3.88
N LYS A 424 -11.40 -16.47 4.00
CA LYS A 424 -12.27 -15.88 2.97
C LYS A 424 -12.29 -14.37 3.15
N TYR A 425 -12.21 -13.60 2.06
CA TYR A 425 -12.22 -12.14 2.16
C TYR A 425 -12.92 -11.41 0.99
N VAL A 426 -13.40 -10.21 1.30
CA VAL A 426 -13.94 -9.20 0.38
C VAL A 426 -12.89 -8.10 0.27
N TYR A 427 -12.27 -7.94 -0.90
CA TYR A 427 -11.25 -6.93 -1.13
C TYR A 427 -11.88 -5.64 -1.66
N THR A 428 -11.54 -4.50 -1.07
CA THR A 428 -11.86 -3.18 -1.63
C THR A 428 -10.60 -2.51 -2.14
N SER A 429 -10.71 -1.73 -3.22
CA SER A 429 -9.62 -0.90 -3.75
C SER A 429 -10.16 0.43 -4.25
N ASP A 430 -9.38 1.49 -4.08
CA ASP A 430 -9.68 2.83 -4.57
C ASP A 430 -8.58 3.28 -5.56
N PRO A 431 -8.90 4.01 -6.64
CA PRO A 431 -7.93 4.43 -7.64
C PRO A 431 -6.86 5.34 -7.01
N PRO A 432 -5.62 5.33 -7.53
CA PRO A 432 -4.51 6.13 -7.00
C PRO A 432 -4.62 7.63 -7.34
N ALA A 433 -5.83 8.18 -7.49
CA ALA A 433 -6.10 9.49 -8.09
C ALA A 433 -5.37 10.66 -7.39
N ILE A 434 -5.23 10.63 -6.05
CA ILE A 434 -4.50 11.66 -5.30
C ILE A 434 -2.99 11.66 -5.61
N PHE A 435 -2.46 10.50 -5.97
CA PHE A 435 -1.06 10.27 -6.37
C PHE A 435 -0.85 10.37 -7.88
N ALA A 436 -1.91 10.66 -8.65
CA ALA A 436 -1.97 10.59 -10.11
C ALA A 436 -1.89 11.99 -10.78
N ARG A 437 -1.20 12.97 -10.17
CA ARG A 437 -1.18 14.36 -10.70
C ARG A 437 -0.36 14.50 -11.98
N GLU A 438 0.70 13.72 -12.13
CA GLU A 438 1.55 13.73 -13.33
C GLU A 438 1.30 12.52 -14.26
N CYS A 439 0.50 11.54 -13.84
CA CYS A 439 0.17 10.33 -14.59
C CYS A 439 -1.33 10.03 -14.48
N ASP A 440 -2.04 9.88 -15.60
CA ASP A 440 -3.49 9.68 -15.61
C ASP A 440 -3.92 8.44 -14.79
N ALA A 441 -4.96 8.60 -13.95
CA ALA A 441 -5.46 7.54 -13.08
C ALA A 441 -5.97 6.32 -13.87
N THR A 442 -6.55 6.52 -15.06
CA THR A 442 -6.98 5.45 -15.96
C THR A 442 -5.79 4.59 -16.37
N LEU A 443 -4.67 5.19 -16.75
CA LEU A 443 -3.45 4.47 -17.12
C LEU A 443 -2.92 3.63 -15.96
N LEU A 444 -2.91 4.19 -14.75
CA LEU A 444 -2.50 3.47 -13.54
C LEU A 444 -3.44 2.29 -13.22
N ASN A 445 -4.76 2.48 -13.34
CA ASN A 445 -5.73 1.40 -13.15
C ASN A 445 -5.57 0.29 -14.21
N ARG A 446 -5.35 0.62 -15.49
CA ARG A 446 -5.10 -0.38 -16.55
C ARG A 446 -3.82 -1.15 -16.29
N LEU A 447 -2.75 -0.50 -15.81
CA LEU A 447 -1.51 -1.17 -15.40
C LEU A 447 -1.75 -2.11 -14.21
N GLN A 448 -2.49 -1.67 -13.19
CA GLN A 448 -2.83 -2.49 -12.01
C GLN A 448 -3.68 -3.72 -12.40
N ALA A 449 -4.72 -3.55 -13.22
CA ALA A 449 -5.56 -4.64 -13.70
C ALA A 449 -4.77 -5.63 -14.58
N THR A 450 -3.86 -5.13 -15.42
CA THR A 450 -2.98 -5.98 -16.25
C THR A 450 -1.96 -6.75 -15.40
N ALA A 451 -1.40 -6.12 -14.36
CA ALA A 451 -0.52 -6.77 -13.39
C ALA A 451 -1.26 -7.85 -12.57
N LEU A 452 -2.52 -7.60 -12.17
CA LEU A 452 -3.36 -8.60 -11.53
C LEU A 452 -3.63 -9.78 -12.46
N LYS A 453 -3.98 -9.53 -13.72
CA LYS A 453 -4.21 -10.58 -14.74
C LYS A 453 -2.96 -11.44 -14.96
N HIS A 454 -1.79 -10.80 -15.01
CA HIS A 454 -0.50 -11.50 -15.08
C HIS A 454 -0.28 -12.43 -13.86
N LEU A 455 -0.52 -11.94 -12.65
CA LEU A 455 -0.41 -12.75 -11.43
C LEU A 455 -1.39 -13.92 -11.38
N VAL A 456 -2.65 -13.70 -11.78
CA VAL A 456 -3.69 -14.76 -11.87
C VAL A 456 -3.26 -15.85 -12.86
N ASN A 457 -2.82 -15.45 -14.05
CA ASN A 457 -2.40 -16.39 -15.10
C ASN A 457 -1.15 -17.20 -14.71
N LEU A 458 -0.20 -16.58 -14.01
CA LEU A 458 1.04 -17.22 -13.56
C LEU A 458 0.84 -18.12 -12.33
N ASN A 459 -0.23 -17.90 -11.56
CA ASN A 459 -0.52 -18.62 -10.31
C ASN A 459 -1.94 -19.23 -10.32
N PRO A 460 -2.28 -20.09 -11.30
CA PRO A 460 -3.62 -20.64 -11.45
C PRO A 460 -4.07 -21.37 -10.19
N GLY A 461 -5.25 -21.02 -9.68
CA GLY A 461 -5.84 -21.60 -8.47
C GLY A 461 -5.20 -21.17 -7.13
N GLN A 462 -4.20 -20.27 -7.13
CA GLN A 462 -3.63 -19.76 -5.87
C GLN A 462 -4.48 -18.64 -5.24
N ILE A 463 -5.10 -17.78 -6.05
CA ILE A 463 -6.07 -16.78 -5.58
C ILE A 463 -7.43 -17.47 -5.46
N LYS A 464 -7.75 -17.94 -4.25
CA LYS A 464 -8.88 -18.83 -3.98
C LYS A 464 -9.70 -18.44 -2.76
N ASN A 465 -9.20 -17.55 -1.90
CA ASN A 465 -9.84 -17.09 -0.68
C ASN A 465 -10.57 -15.75 -0.89
N MET A 466 -10.12 -14.92 -1.84
CA MET A 466 -10.86 -13.76 -2.33
C MET A 466 -12.24 -14.19 -2.88
N ARG A 467 -13.32 -13.60 -2.36
CA ARG A 467 -14.71 -13.85 -2.79
C ARG A 467 -15.27 -12.70 -3.61
N ILE A 468 -14.94 -11.47 -3.22
CA ILE A 468 -15.36 -10.25 -3.90
C ILE A 468 -14.14 -9.34 -4.09
N PHE A 469 -14.05 -8.70 -5.25
CA PHE A 469 -13.18 -7.56 -5.52
C PHE A 469 -14.08 -6.35 -5.87
N ALA A 470 -14.09 -5.35 -5.01
CA ALA A 470 -14.94 -4.16 -5.15
C ALA A 470 -14.08 -2.92 -5.40
N PHE A 471 -14.20 -2.34 -6.59
CA PHE A 471 -13.38 -1.21 -7.03
C PHE A 471 -14.16 0.11 -6.96
N ASN A 472 -13.55 1.18 -6.42
CA ASN A 472 -14.17 2.50 -6.39
C ASN A 472 -14.00 3.22 -7.73
N ASP A 473 -15.00 3.10 -8.59
CA ASP A 473 -14.90 3.44 -10.01
C ASP A 473 -15.19 4.93 -10.34
N TYR A 474 -15.28 5.80 -9.32
CA TYR A 474 -15.60 7.23 -9.45
C TYR A 474 -14.71 8.01 -10.44
N ALA A 475 -13.44 7.60 -10.60
CA ALA A 475 -12.48 8.25 -11.49
C ALA A 475 -12.37 7.56 -12.87
N ASP A 476 -12.87 6.34 -13.01
CA ASP A 476 -12.75 5.49 -14.21
C ASP A 476 -13.78 4.35 -14.14
N PRO A 477 -15.04 4.60 -14.55
CA PRO A 477 -16.13 3.62 -14.49
C PRO A 477 -15.83 2.30 -15.21
N GLN A 478 -14.98 2.34 -16.23
CA GLN A 478 -14.64 1.16 -17.03
C GLN A 478 -13.71 0.19 -16.29
N SER A 479 -12.97 0.65 -15.26
CA SER A 479 -12.01 -0.19 -14.51
C SER A 479 -12.60 -1.48 -13.96
N VAL A 480 -13.87 -1.46 -13.51
CA VAL A 480 -14.55 -2.66 -12.98
C VAL A 480 -14.51 -3.80 -14.00
N SER A 481 -14.71 -3.51 -15.29
CA SER A 481 -14.67 -4.51 -16.37
C SER A 481 -13.26 -5.07 -16.62
N TYR A 482 -12.21 -4.25 -16.44
CA TYR A 482 -10.83 -4.68 -16.57
C TYR A 482 -10.37 -5.56 -15.39
N PHE A 483 -10.80 -5.24 -14.16
CA PHE A 483 -10.58 -6.11 -13.01
C PHE A 483 -11.39 -7.42 -13.10
N ALA A 484 -12.61 -7.38 -13.65
CA ALA A 484 -13.40 -8.59 -13.95
C ALA A 484 -12.70 -9.50 -14.96
N ASN A 485 -12.14 -8.94 -16.03
CA ASN A 485 -11.32 -9.66 -17.01
C ASN A 485 -10.02 -10.21 -16.39
N ALA A 486 -9.40 -9.47 -15.47
CA ALA A 486 -8.19 -9.91 -14.76
C ALA A 486 -8.44 -11.11 -13.83
N LEU A 487 -9.61 -11.16 -13.19
CA LEU A 487 -10.01 -12.20 -12.24
C LEU A 487 -10.89 -13.30 -12.87
N LEU A 488 -11.09 -13.32 -14.19
CA LEU A 488 -11.98 -14.25 -14.88
C LEU A 488 -11.67 -15.75 -14.63
N MET A 489 -10.42 -16.07 -14.29
CA MET A 489 -9.97 -17.43 -13.97
C MET A 489 -10.03 -17.78 -12.47
N THR A 490 -10.61 -16.92 -11.63
CA THR A 490 -10.82 -17.16 -10.19
C THR A 490 -12.30 -17.25 -9.86
N ASN A 491 -12.63 -17.71 -8.64
CA ASN A 491 -14.00 -17.70 -8.13
C ASN A 491 -14.33 -16.37 -7.41
N THR A 492 -13.89 -15.24 -7.98
CA THR A 492 -14.05 -13.90 -7.40
C THR A 492 -15.11 -13.10 -8.15
N MET A 493 -16.15 -12.66 -7.44
CA MET A 493 -17.13 -11.70 -7.96
C MET A 493 -16.50 -10.31 -8.04
N VAL A 494 -16.66 -9.59 -9.15
CA VAL A 494 -16.14 -8.22 -9.31
C VAL A 494 -17.30 -7.25 -9.46
N MET A 495 -17.26 -6.12 -8.74
CA MET A 495 -18.34 -5.12 -8.67
C MET A 495 -17.82 -3.70 -8.37
N SER A 496 -18.69 -2.69 -8.45
CA SER A 496 -18.38 -1.36 -7.93
C SER A 496 -18.34 -1.41 -6.41
N LYS A 497 -17.49 -0.59 -5.79
CA LYS A 497 -17.51 -0.34 -4.34
C LYS A 497 -18.83 0.29 -3.90
N SER A 498 -19.53 1.01 -4.78
CA SER A 498 -20.85 1.58 -4.48
C SER A 498 -21.94 0.52 -4.25
N ASP A 499 -21.86 -0.63 -4.94
CA ASP A 499 -22.77 -1.77 -4.73
C ASP A 499 -22.56 -2.43 -3.35
N LEU A 500 -21.32 -2.39 -2.85
CA LEU A 500 -20.90 -2.96 -1.57
C LEU A 500 -21.17 -2.04 -0.37
N PHE A 501 -21.32 -0.74 -0.61
CA PHE A 501 -21.64 0.31 0.36
C PHE A 501 -22.84 1.16 -0.12
N PRO A 502 -24.02 0.56 -0.35
CA PRO A 502 -25.11 1.21 -1.07
C PRO A 502 -25.77 2.32 -0.25
N THR A 503 -26.18 3.39 -0.92
CA THR A 503 -26.84 4.56 -0.30
C THR A 503 -28.19 4.21 0.33
N SER A 504 -28.88 3.18 -0.18
CA SER A 504 -30.10 2.61 0.41
C SER A 504 -29.87 1.96 1.78
N GLN A 505 -28.61 1.61 2.10
CA GLN A 505 -28.17 1.17 3.42
C GLN A 505 -27.34 2.28 4.12
N GLY A 506 -27.60 3.55 3.79
CA GLY A 506 -26.91 4.71 4.37
C GLY A 506 -25.43 4.85 4.00
N GLY A 507 -24.91 4.02 3.10
CA GLY A 507 -23.48 3.89 2.80
C GLY A 507 -22.70 2.93 3.70
N TYR A 508 -23.38 2.14 4.55
CA TYR A 508 -22.75 1.11 5.37
C TYR A 508 -22.41 -0.14 4.54
N TYR A 509 -21.41 -0.91 4.99
CA TYR A 509 -21.01 -2.18 4.36
C TYR A 509 -22.15 -3.19 4.36
N TRP A 510 -22.58 -3.60 3.16
CA TRP A 510 -23.71 -4.50 2.95
C TRP A 510 -23.38 -5.58 1.91
N PRO A 511 -22.66 -6.64 2.28
CA PRO A 511 -22.18 -7.63 1.33
C PRO A 511 -23.31 -8.53 0.78
N PRO A 512 -23.23 -8.90 -0.52
CA PRO A 512 -24.08 -9.94 -1.08
C PRO A 512 -23.76 -11.32 -0.44
N PRO A 513 -24.57 -12.36 -0.67
CA PRO A 513 -24.41 -13.68 -0.04
C PRO A 513 -22.98 -14.25 -0.08
N GLU A 514 -22.25 -14.03 -1.17
CA GLU A 514 -20.87 -14.47 -1.42
C GLU A 514 -19.86 -13.83 -0.47
N GLY A 515 -20.14 -12.61 0.00
CA GLY A 515 -19.30 -11.86 0.96
C GLY A 515 -19.68 -12.08 2.42
N ARG A 516 -20.78 -12.78 2.72
CA ARG A 516 -21.20 -13.07 4.10
C ARG A 516 -20.20 -13.99 4.78
N GLY A 517 -19.94 -13.73 6.06
CA GLY A 517 -18.92 -14.45 6.84
C GLY A 517 -17.46 -14.22 6.40
N CYS A 518 -17.19 -13.31 5.46
CA CYS A 518 -15.84 -12.98 5.01
C CYS A 518 -15.25 -11.79 5.79
N LEU A 519 -13.92 -11.69 5.83
CA LEU A 519 -13.25 -10.46 6.27
C LEU A 519 -13.23 -9.42 5.14
N LEU A 520 -13.62 -8.19 5.46
CA LEU A 520 -13.50 -7.02 4.61
C LEU A 520 -12.07 -6.51 4.68
N VAL A 521 -11.40 -6.43 3.54
CA VAL A 521 -10.08 -5.81 3.40
C VAL A 521 -10.28 -4.37 2.92
N LEU A 522 -9.86 -3.43 3.76
CA LEU A 522 -9.71 -2.02 3.41
C LEU A 522 -8.31 -1.84 2.82
N HIS A 523 -8.21 -1.65 1.51
CA HIS A 523 -6.98 -1.16 0.89
C HIS A 523 -6.84 0.33 1.20
N ASN A 524 -5.82 0.67 1.97
CA ASN A 524 -5.58 2.04 2.40
C ASN A 524 -4.65 2.74 1.40
N ASN A 525 -5.16 3.74 0.68
CA ASN A 525 -4.41 4.53 -0.30
C ASN A 525 -3.40 5.47 0.39
N SER A 526 -2.36 4.90 0.97
CA SER A 526 -1.37 5.56 1.82
C SER A 526 -0.13 6.02 1.04
N ASP A 527 0.59 7.00 1.59
CA ASP A 527 1.88 7.47 1.08
C ASP A 527 3.09 6.81 1.79
N ALA A 528 4.24 6.83 1.12
CA ALA A 528 5.45 6.20 1.60
C ALA A 528 6.10 6.88 2.82
N PHE A 529 5.84 8.16 3.03
CA PHE A 529 6.69 9.09 3.75
C PHE A 529 6.15 9.44 5.14
N GLY A 530 4.83 9.48 5.30
CA GLY A 530 4.14 9.81 6.54
C GLY A 530 3.61 8.59 7.29
N GLN A 531 3.60 8.64 8.62
CA GLN A 531 2.87 7.67 9.45
C GLN A 531 1.43 8.13 9.71
N ASN A 532 0.74 8.57 8.66
CA ASN A 532 -0.51 9.32 8.75
C ASN A 532 -1.61 8.58 9.53
N ILE A 533 -1.63 7.24 9.51
CA ILE A 533 -2.53 6.40 10.31
C ILE A 533 -2.34 6.64 11.83
N GLU A 534 -1.11 6.81 12.29
CA GLU A 534 -0.79 7.04 13.70
C GLU A 534 -1.13 8.48 14.13
N THR A 535 -0.96 9.45 13.22
CA THR A 535 -0.81 10.87 13.56
C THR A 535 -1.87 11.81 12.98
N GLU A 536 -2.31 11.65 11.73
CA GLU A 536 -3.18 12.63 11.05
C GLU A 536 -4.62 12.60 11.57
N GLY A 537 -5.29 13.76 11.55
CA GLY A 537 -6.71 13.87 11.91
C GLY A 537 -7.65 13.21 10.88
N PRO A 538 -8.91 12.95 11.24
CA PRO A 538 -9.80 12.09 10.45
C PRO A 538 -10.22 12.70 9.10
N GLY A 539 -10.13 14.02 8.95
CA GLY A 539 -10.56 14.74 7.75
C GLY A 539 -9.48 14.93 6.67
N GLY A 540 -8.21 14.68 6.99
CA GLY A 540 -7.08 15.01 6.10
C GLY A 540 -6.84 13.99 4.99
N SER A 541 -6.93 12.70 5.33
CA SER A 541 -6.59 11.58 4.45
C SER A 541 -7.39 10.33 4.81
N MET A 542 -7.40 9.32 3.93
CA MET A 542 -7.94 7.99 4.23
C MET A 542 -7.20 7.36 5.42
N ASP A 543 -5.87 7.48 5.44
CA ASP A 543 -4.99 7.08 6.54
C ASP A 543 -5.45 7.66 7.89
N GLY A 544 -5.68 8.98 7.94
CA GLY A 544 -6.16 9.68 9.13
C GLY A 544 -7.56 9.23 9.54
N ALA A 545 -8.48 9.05 8.58
CA ALA A 545 -9.83 8.55 8.85
C ALA A 545 -9.84 7.15 9.47
N ILE A 546 -9.08 6.21 8.89
CA ILE A 546 -8.91 4.85 9.42
C ILE A 546 -8.19 4.91 10.77
N GLY A 547 -7.11 5.65 10.85
CA GLY A 547 -6.26 5.75 12.04
C GLY A 547 -6.93 6.38 13.26
N CYS A 548 -7.84 7.33 13.06
CA CYS A 548 -8.63 7.93 14.14
C CYS A 548 -9.69 6.97 14.71
N ASN A 549 -10.20 6.06 13.89
CA ASN A 549 -11.41 5.28 14.14
C ASN A 549 -11.16 3.76 14.16
N SER A 550 -9.92 3.32 14.33
CA SER A 550 -9.58 1.89 14.38
C SER A 550 -8.39 1.56 15.27
N SER A 551 -8.18 0.27 15.50
CA SER A 551 -6.98 -0.26 16.16
C SER A 551 -5.73 -0.26 15.30
N VAL A 552 -5.79 0.16 14.02
CA VAL A 552 -4.65 0.14 13.10
C VAL A 552 -3.53 1.07 13.58
N ALA A 553 -3.89 2.26 14.10
CA ALA A 553 -2.91 3.23 14.63
C ALA A 553 -2.05 2.64 15.77
N GLY A 554 -2.64 1.86 16.68
CA GLY A 554 -1.91 1.17 17.74
C GLY A 554 -1.14 -0.07 17.24
N SER A 555 -1.59 -0.70 16.14
CA SER A 555 -0.91 -1.85 15.54
C SER A 555 0.34 -1.45 14.75
N LEU A 556 0.27 -0.33 14.01
CA LEU A 556 1.37 0.21 13.19
C LEU A 556 2.24 1.24 13.92
N ARG A 557 2.09 1.41 15.24
CA ARG A 557 2.79 2.44 16.03
C ARG A 557 4.32 2.25 15.95
N ARG A 558 5.05 3.26 15.47
CA ARG A 558 6.48 3.18 15.06
C ARG A 558 7.45 2.73 16.15
N ASP A 559 7.16 3.06 17.39
CA ASP A 559 7.98 2.76 18.58
C ASP A 559 7.86 1.31 19.07
N ARG A 560 6.92 0.53 18.54
CA ARG A 560 6.65 -0.84 19.02
C ARG A 560 7.82 -1.78 18.80
N HIS A 561 8.28 -2.42 19.86
CA HIS A 561 9.35 -3.42 19.80
C HIS A 561 9.02 -4.57 18.83
N ASP A 562 7.74 -4.97 18.73
CA ASP A 562 7.26 -6.09 17.92
C ASP A 562 6.79 -5.70 16.49
N LEU A 563 6.88 -4.43 16.09
CA LEU A 563 6.41 -3.92 14.78
C LEU A 563 6.93 -4.73 13.58
N VAL A 564 8.17 -5.22 13.66
CA VAL A 564 8.84 -6.01 12.61
C VAL A 564 9.10 -7.47 13.01
N SER A 565 8.29 -7.98 13.96
CA SER A 565 8.40 -9.37 14.45
C SER A 565 7.80 -10.39 13.48
N GLN A 566 6.76 -10.03 12.74
CA GLN A 566 6.08 -10.89 11.76
C GLN A 566 6.37 -10.40 10.34
N ILE A 567 7.37 -11.00 9.69
CA ILE A 567 7.67 -10.77 8.28
C ILE A 567 7.26 -12.01 7.50
N PHE A 568 6.44 -11.86 6.46
CA PHE A 568 5.90 -12.95 5.67
C PHE A 568 7.01 -13.73 4.93
N GLU A 569 6.86 -15.05 4.81
CA GLU A 569 7.85 -15.87 4.14
C GLU A 569 7.80 -15.72 2.60
N ARG A 570 8.98 -15.52 1.99
CA ARG A 570 9.16 -15.35 0.54
C ARG A 570 8.50 -16.45 -0.29
N GLY A 571 8.59 -17.71 0.14
CA GLY A 571 8.13 -18.89 -0.61
C GLY A 571 6.61 -19.02 -0.72
N MET A 572 5.86 -18.22 0.05
CA MET A 572 4.39 -18.20 0.05
C MET A 572 3.80 -17.02 -0.73
N ARG A 573 4.62 -16.15 -1.31
CA ARG A 573 4.17 -15.08 -2.22
C ARG A 573 3.76 -15.69 -3.57
N LEU A 574 2.83 -15.02 -4.26
CA LEU A 574 2.51 -15.33 -5.64
C LEU A 574 3.79 -15.20 -6.50
N SER A 575 4.03 -16.18 -7.37
CA SER A 575 5.10 -16.13 -8.36
C SER A 575 4.92 -14.90 -9.24
N VAL A 576 6.01 -14.19 -9.50
CA VAL A 576 5.97 -12.91 -10.23
C VAL A 576 6.41 -13.06 -11.68
N TRP A 577 7.38 -13.94 -11.99
CA TRP A 577 8.02 -14.10 -13.30
C TRP A 577 8.21 -15.57 -13.66
#